data_AF-A0A2E9LCW0-F1
#
_entry.id   AF-A0A2E9LCW0-F1
#
_cell.length_a   1.000
_cell.length_b   1.000
_cell.length_c   1.000
_cell.angle_alpha   90.00
_cell.angle_beta   90.00
_cell.angle_gamma   90.00
#
_symmetry.space_group_name_H-M   'P 1'
#
loop_
_entity.id
_entity.type
_entity.pdbx_description
1 polymer ?
#
loop_
_entity_poly.entity_id
_entity_poly.type
_entity_poly.pdbx_seq_one_letter_code
_entity_poly.pdbx_strand_id
1 'polypeptide(L)'
;MASGKLIETSTIPPATPTPTPTPTPIEIPTPTPIPTPEPTPTVIRVNSPYGENVERWRVHVRGALAEYGLSDEEDRFMRVMWCESRGDPNAVNAESGASGLMQHIPRYWDDRARLSGFQGASPFNPIANIYASVWLLDVGGWSHWECK
;
A
#
# COMPACT_ATOMS: atom_id res chain seq x y z
N MET A 1 50.93 -60.30 54.33
CA MET A 1 50.41 -58.98 54.74
C MET A 1 50.49 -58.06 53.53
N ALA A 2 49.38 -57.36 53.25
CA ALA A 2 49.16 -56.16 52.41
C ALA A 2 49.88 -56.00 51.05
N SER A 3 49.09 -55.91 49.98
CA SER A 3 48.96 -54.61 49.27
C SER A 3 47.76 -54.62 48.34
N GLY A 4 46.78 -53.78 48.68
CA GLY A 4 45.58 -53.51 47.90
C GLY A 4 45.91 -52.61 46.71
N LYS A 5 45.34 -52.95 45.54
CA LYS A 5 45.43 -52.14 44.33
C LYS A 5 44.26 -51.16 44.32
N LEU A 6 44.56 -49.88 44.51
CA LEU A 6 43.62 -48.76 44.43
C LEU A 6 43.08 -48.64 43.00
N ILE A 7 41.76 -48.61 42.86
CA ILE A 7 41.05 -48.22 41.64
C ILE A 7 40.88 -46.70 41.68
N GLU A 8 41.56 -46.00 40.79
CA GLU A 8 41.47 -44.54 40.67
C GLU A 8 40.25 -44.21 39.79
N THR A 9 39.14 -43.84 40.42
CA THR A 9 37.94 -43.34 39.73
C THR A 9 38.17 -41.88 39.31
N SER A 10 38.53 -41.66 38.04
CA SER A 10 38.63 -40.32 37.45
C SER A 10 37.23 -39.74 37.22
N THR A 11 36.89 -38.69 37.96
CA THR A 11 35.62 -37.97 37.87
C THR A 11 35.80 -36.78 36.92
N ILE A 12 35.11 -36.78 35.77
CA ILE A 12 35.14 -35.68 34.79
C ILE A 12 34.31 -34.50 35.36
N PRO A 13 34.83 -33.26 35.38
CA PRO A 13 34.06 -32.09 35.83
C PRO A 13 32.92 -31.78 34.84
N PRO A 14 31.76 -31.26 35.32
CA PRO A 14 30.65 -30.90 34.45
C PRO A 14 31.04 -29.74 33.52
N ALA A 15 30.71 -29.85 32.23
CA ALA A 15 30.97 -28.82 31.24
C ALA A 15 30.12 -27.57 31.53
N THR A 16 30.77 -26.41 31.61
CA THR A 16 30.12 -25.09 31.74
C THR A 16 29.28 -24.78 30.48
N PRO A 17 28.04 -24.29 30.59
CA PRO A 17 27.25 -23.90 29.43
C PRO A 17 27.86 -22.64 28.79
N THR A 18 28.18 -22.73 27.50
CA THR A 18 28.62 -21.59 26.68
C THR A 18 27.48 -20.57 26.54
N PRO A 19 27.71 -19.25 26.72
CA PRO A 19 26.68 -18.26 26.50
C PRO A 19 26.27 -18.23 25.02
N THR A 20 24.96 -18.33 24.76
CA THR A 20 24.35 -18.17 23.44
C THR A 20 24.56 -16.74 22.94
N PRO A 21 25.04 -16.52 21.70
CA PRO A 21 25.18 -15.17 21.16
C PRO A 21 23.80 -14.50 21.07
N THR A 22 23.70 -13.27 21.58
CA THR A 22 22.53 -12.41 21.39
C THR A 22 22.37 -12.09 19.90
N PRO A 23 21.17 -12.24 19.31
CA PRO A 23 20.97 -11.87 17.90
C PRO A 23 21.22 -10.38 17.71
N THR A 24 22.09 -10.05 16.75
CA THR A 24 22.29 -8.67 16.29
C THR A 24 20.97 -8.16 15.70
N PRO A 25 20.48 -6.96 16.09
CA PRO A 25 19.30 -6.37 15.46
C PRO A 25 19.57 -6.20 13.96
N ILE A 26 18.70 -6.79 13.14
CA ILE A 26 18.71 -6.60 11.68
C ILE A 26 18.16 -5.20 11.43
N GLU A 27 18.95 -4.33 10.79
CA GLU A 27 18.46 -3.02 10.37
C GLU A 27 17.32 -3.21 9.35
N ILE A 28 16.13 -2.71 9.68
CA ILE A 28 15.01 -2.63 8.75
C ILE A 28 15.39 -1.57 7.72
N PRO A 29 15.36 -1.86 6.41
CA PRO A 29 15.67 -0.86 5.39
C PRO A 29 14.69 0.31 5.53
N THR A 30 15.22 1.52 5.63
CA THR A 30 14.41 2.73 5.59
C THR A 30 13.69 2.76 4.23
N PRO A 31 12.36 2.94 4.17
CA PRO A 31 11.66 2.99 2.89
C PRO A 31 12.23 4.15 2.07
N THR A 32 12.73 3.84 0.87
CA THR A 32 13.14 4.84 -0.10
C THR A 32 11.94 5.75 -0.38
N PRO A 33 12.08 7.09 -0.30
CA PRO A 33 10.97 7.97 -0.65
C PRO A 33 10.55 7.66 -2.09
N ILE A 34 9.28 7.31 -2.26
CA ILE A 34 8.67 7.21 -3.59
C ILE A 34 8.89 8.56 -4.26
N PRO A 35 9.44 8.61 -5.49
CA PRO A 35 9.61 9.87 -6.19
C PRO A 35 8.24 10.57 -6.25
N THR A 36 8.16 11.77 -5.69
CA THR A 36 7.00 12.62 -5.91
C THR A 36 7.02 12.98 -7.39
N PRO A 37 6.01 12.58 -8.19
CA PRO A 37 6.02 12.91 -9.61
C PRO A 37 6.03 14.44 -9.74
N GLU A 38 6.95 14.95 -10.55
CA GLU A 38 6.96 16.35 -10.99
C GLU A 38 5.58 16.68 -11.59
N PRO A 39 5.00 17.87 -11.37
CA PRO A 39 3.71 18.21 -11.93
C PRO A 39 3.81 18.28 -13.45
N THR A 40 3.48 17.18 -14.12
CA THR A 40 3.25 17.16 -15.57
C THR A 40 2.13 18.17 -15.87
N PRO A 41 2.31 19.08 -16.84
CA PRO A 41 1.24 20.01 -17.22
C PRO A 41 -0.01 19.21 -17.59
N THR A 42 -1.06 19.40 -16.81
CA THR A 42 -2.35 18.76 -17.02
C THR A 42 -2.94 19.29 -18.33
N VAL A 43 -2.96 18.46 -19.37
CA VAL A 43 -3.75 18.76 -20.57
C VAL A 43 -5.22 18.59 -20.20
N ILE A 44 -5.87 19.69 -19.85
CA ILE A 44 -7.31 19.71 -19.53
C ILE A 44 -8.09 19.48 -20.82
N ARG A 45 -8.87 18.40 -20.87
CA ARG A 45 -9.70 18.08 -22.02
C ARG A 45 -10.89 19.03 -22.04
N VAL A 46 -10.84 20.04 -22.92
CA VAL A 46 -11.79 21.18 -22.98
C VAL A 46 -13.26 20.82 -23.26
N ASN A 47 -13.61 19.53 -23.40
CA ASN A 47 -14.97 19.02 -23.64
C ASN A 47 -15.26 17.72 -22.86
N SER A 48 -14.58 17.46 -21.74
CA SER A 48 -14.90 16.29 -20.93
C SER A 48 -16.26 16.46 -20.22
N PRO A 49 -17.10 15.41 -20.17
CA PRO A 49 -18.34 15.44 -19.40
C PRO A 49 -18.13 15.52 -17.88
N TYR A 50 -16.90 15.30 -17.38
CA TYR A 50 -16.61 15.21 -15.95
C TYR A 50 -16.19 16.53 -15.30
N GLY A 51 -15.93 17.57 -16.11
CA GLY A 51 -15.46 18.87 -15.64
C GLY A 51 -13.99 18.87 -15.20
N GLU A 52 -13.44 20.08 -15.00
CA GLU A 52 -12.02 20.31 -14.73
C GLU A 52 -11.52 19.60 -13.46
N ASN A 53 -12.36 19.57 -12.41
CA ASN A 53 -12.02 19.01 -11.11
C ASN A 53 -11.69 17.51 -11.18
N VAL A 54 -12.32 16.78 -12.11
CA VAL A 54 -12.05 15.37 -12.38
C VAL A 54 -10.93 15.22 -13.40
N GLU A 55 -10.99 15.98 -14.50
CA GLU A 55 -10.03 15.86 -15.60
C GLU A 55 -8.57 16.10 -15.19
N ARG A 56 -8.33 16.90 -14.14
CA ARG A 56 -6.97 17.11 -13.66
C ARG A 56 -6.25 15.83 -13.24
N TRP A 57 -6.99 14.79 -12.86
CA TRP A 57 -6.43 13.52 -12.42
C TRP A 57 -6.18 12.54 -13.57
N ARG A 58 -6.68 12.82 -14.78
CA ARG A 58 -6.64 11.87 -15.89
C ARG A 58 -5.24 11.38 -16.22
N VAL A 59 -4.24 12.26 -16.15
CA VAL A 59 -2.85 11.89 -16.43
C VAL A 59 -2.32 10.88 -15.40
N HIS A 60 -2.69 11.05 -14.12
CA HIS A 60 -2.32 10.12 -13.04
C HIS A 60 -3.10 8.80 -13.14
N VAL A 61 -4.39 8.87 -13.47
CA VAL A 61 -5.22 7.68 -13.73
C VAL A 61 -4.66 6.86 -14.89
N ARG A 62 -4.33 7.50 -16.01
CA ARG A 62 -3.72 6.82 -17.16
C ARG A 62 -2.39 6.18 -16.81
N GLY A 63 -1.52 6.89 -16.07
CA GLY A 63 -0.25 6.35 -15.61
C GLY A 63 -0.44 5.11 -14.75
N ALA A 64 -1.29 5.20 -13.73
CA ALA A 64 -1.59 4.07 -12.85
C ALA A 64 -2.20 2.89 -13.60
N LEU A 65 -3.20 3.11 -14.46
CA LEU A 65 -3.82 2.04 -15.24
C LEU A 65 -2.83 1.35 -16.19
N ALA A 66 -1.93 2.12 -16.83
CA ALA A 66 -0.92 1.57 -17.72
C ALA A 66 0.06 0.63 -17.00
N GLU A 67 0.43 0.94 -15.76
CA GLU A 67 1.29 0.07 -14.93
C GLU A 67 0.67 -1.30 -14.66
N TYR A 68 -0.66 -1.40 -14.62
CA TYR A 68 -1.40 -2.63 -14.38
C TYR A 68 -1.94 -3.27 -15.68
N GLY A 69 -1.68 -2.68 -16.84
CA GLY A 69 -2.21 -3.17 -18.12
C GLY A 69 -3.73 -2.96 -18.28
N LEU A 70 -4.32 -2.00 -17.56
CA LEU A 70 -5.75 -1.72 -17.50
C LEU A 70 -6.15 -0.45 -18.27
N SER A 71 -5.39 -0.07 -19.30
CA SER A 71 -5.57 1.20 -20.03
C SER A 71 -6.98 1.40 -20.61
N ASP A 72 -7.68 0.31 -20.97
CA ASP A 72 -9.05 0.35 -21.51
C ASP A 72 -10.10 0.79 -20.47
N GLU A 73 -9.72 0.86 -19.19
CA GLU A 73 -10.59 1.22 -18.07
C GLU A 73 -10.58 2.73 -17.77
N GLU A 74 -9.79 3.54 -18.49
CA GLU A 74 -9.62 4.99 -18.23
C GLU A 74 -10.97 5.72 -18.14
N ASP A 75 -11.85 5.56 -19.13
CA ASP A 75 -13.09 6.32 -19.16
C ASP A 75 -14.09 5.91 -18.08
N ARG A 76 -14.08 4.63 -17.69
CA ARG A 76 -14.90 4.15 -16.58
C ARG A 76 -14.36 4.62 -15.24
N PHE A 77 -13.04 4.57 -15.04
CA PHE A 77 -12.40 5.10 -13.85
C PHE A 77 -12.73 6.58 -13.65
N MET A 78 -12.62 7.38 -14.71
CA MET A 78 -12.94 8.81 -14.67
C MET A 78 -14.42 9.07 -14.35
N ARG A 79 -15.33 8.21 -14.85
CA ARG A 79 -16.76 8.25 -14.49
C ARG A 79 -17.00 7.94 -13.02
N VAL A 80 -16.36 6.89 -12.51
CA VAL A 80 -16.47 6.52 -11.09
C VAL A 80 -15.95 7.66 -10.23
N MET A 81 -14.75 8.20 -10.49
CA MET A 81 -14.21 9.35 -9.75
C MET A 81 -15.18 10.54 -9.73
N TRP A 82 -15.80 10.86 -10.87
CA TRP A 82 -16.80 11.92 -10.94
C TRP A 82 -18.01 11.63 -10.06
N CYS A 83 -18.48 10.38 -10.03
CA CYS A 83 -19.63 9.97 -9.22
C CYS A 83 -19.31 9.98 -7.72
N GLU A 84 -18.15 9.44 -7.35
CA GLU A 84 -17.71 9.21 -5.97
C GLU A 84 -17.37 10.52 -5.24
N SER A 85 -16.61 11.41 -5.87
CA SER A 85 -16.04 12.59 -5.20
C SER A 85 -16.16 13.88 -5.98
N ARG A 86 -16.68 13.83 -7.22
CA ARG A 86 -16.56 14.93 -8.19
C ARG A 86 -15.10 15.32 -8.47
N GLY A 87 -14.14 14.43 -8.19
CA GLY A 87 -12.70 14.69 -8.31
C GLY A 87 -12.09 15.43 -7.12
N ASP A 88 -12.82 15.59 -6.00
CA ASP A 88 -12.29 16.19 -4.77
C ASP A 88 -11.48 15.16 -3.96
N PRO A 89 -10.15 15.35 -3.79
CA PRO A 89 -9.33 14.43 -3.01
C PRO A 89 -9.64 14.47 -1.51
N ASN A 90 -10.38 15.47 -1.03
CA ASN A 90 -10.77 15.60 0.38
C ASN A 90 -12.23 15.21 0.63
N ALA A 91 -12.91 14.62 -0.36
CA ALA A 91 -14.28 14.17 -0.20
C ALA A 91 -14.40 13.14 0.93
N VAL A 92 -15.44 13.29 1.75
CA VAL A 92 -15.80 12.36 2.83
C VAL A 92 -17.29 12.12 2.78
N ASN A 93 -17.69 10.85 2.76
CA ASN A 93 -19.07 10.47 2.99
C ASN A 93 -19.35 10.48 4.50
N ALA A 94 -20.32 11.29 4.93
CA ALA A 94 -20.61 11.48 6.36
C ALA A 94 -21.20 10.24 7.06
N GLU A 95 -21.78 9.31 6.31
CA GLU A 95 -22.40 8.09 6.86
C GLU A 95 -21.39 6.95 6.94
N SER A 96 -20.69 6.64 5.85
CA SER A 96 -19.77 5.50 5.77
C SER A 96 -18.32 5.84 6.12
N GLY A 97 -17.98 7.13 6.18
CA GLY A 97 -16.59 7.59 6.31
C GLY A 97 -15.74 7.37 5.06
N ALA A 98 -16.33 6.88 3.97
CA ALA A 98 -15.64 6.68 2.70
C ALA A 98 -14.93 7.97 2.27
N SER A 99 -13.67 7.86 1.85
CA SER A 99 -12.77 9.02 1.75
C SER A 99 -11.99 9.08 0.43
N GLY A 100 -11.74 10.31 -0.02
CA GLY A 100 -10.90 10.63 -1.16
C GLY A 100 -11.54 10.38 -2.52
N LEU A 101 -10.72 10.45 -3.57
CA LEU A 101 -11.17 10.50 -4.97
C LEU A 101 -12.13 9.37 -5.35
N MET A 102 -11.87 8.16 -4.85
CA MET A 102 -12.61 6.93 -5.17
C MET A 102 -13.34 6.37 -3.95
N GLN A 103 -13.58 7.20 -2.93
CA GLN A 103 -14.43 6.91 -1.77
C GLN A 103 -14.08 5.56 -1.10
N HIS A 104 -12.81 5.39 -0.71
CA HIS A 104 -12.37 4.18 -0.01
C HIS A 104 -12.91 4.14 1.42
N ILE A 105 -13.49 3.00 1.81
CA ILE A 105 -13.95 2.77 3.19
C ILE A 105 -12.73 2.69 4.14
N PRO A 106 -12.72 3.46 5.25
CA PRO A 106 -11.57 3.54 6.16
C PRO A 106 -11.08 2.19 6.68
N ARG A 107 -12.00 1.27 6.97
CA ARG A 107 -11.67 -0.08 7.49
C ARG A 107 -10.71 -0.87 6.60
N TYR A 108 -10.73 -0.64 5.29
CA TYR A 108 -9.89 -1.37 4.33
C TYR A 108 -8.71 -0.55 3.83
N TRP A 109 -8.61 0.73 4.23
CA TRP A 109 -7.66 1.65 3.63
C TRP A 109 -6.22 1.22 3.87
N ASP A 110 -5.85 0.92 5.11
CA ASP A 110 -4.46 0.61 5.46
C ASP A 110 -3.91 -0.57 4.65
N ASP A 111 -4.71 -1.63 4.48
CA ASP A 111 -4.33 -2.77 3.66
C ASP A 111 -4.25 -2.44 2.17
N ARG A 112 -5.23 -1.70 1.63
CA ARG A 112 -5.24 -1.30 0.21
C ARG A 112 -4.05 -0.39 -0.12
N ALA A 113 -3.78 0.58 0.74
CA ALA A 113 -2.64 1.49 0.61
C ALA A 113 -1.33 0.70 0.66
N ARG A 114 -1.16 -0.22 1.63
CA ARG A 114 0.02 -1.08 1.71
C ARG A 114 0.19 -1.96 0.46
N LEU A 115 -0.86 -2.63 0.01
CA LEU A 115 -0.82 -3.57 -1.12
C LEU A 115 -0.60 -2.87 -2.47
N SER A 116 -0.96 -1.59 -2.58
CA SER A 116 -0.68 -0.74 -3.75
C SER A 116 0.65 0.02 -3.66
N GLY A 117 1.47 -0.20 -2.62
CA GLY A 117 2.79 0.42 -2.47
C GLY A 117 2.80 1.76 -1.72
N PHE A 118 1.67 2.20 -1.17
CA PHE A 118 1.47 3.47 -0.46
C PHE A 118 1.24 3.28 1.05
N GLN A 119 1.96 2.34 1.68
CA GLN A 119 1.81 2.07 3.11
C GLN A 119 1.91 3.35 3.96
N GLY A 120 0.92 3.58 4.82
CA GLY A 120 0.86 4.76 5.70
C GLY A 120 0.39 6.05 5.03
N ALA A 121 0.10 6.04 3.72
CA ALA A 121 -0.49 7.19 3.07
C ALA A 121 -1.91 7.46 3.58
N SER A 122 -2.31 8.73 3.58
CA SER A 122 -3.70 9.12 3.85
C SER A 122 -4.63 8.72 2.69
N PRO A 123 -5.90 8.33 2.95
CA PRO A 123 -6.89 8.15 1.86
C PRO A 123 -7.15 9.44 1.07
N PHE A 124 -6.79 10.60 1.63
CA PHE A 124 -6.86 11.90 0.97
C PHE A 124 -5.63 12.23 0.12
N ASN A 125 -4.58 11.39 0.15
CA ASN A 125 -3.50 11.51 -0.83
C ASN A 125 -4.03 11.05 -2.19
N PRO A 126 -4.18 11.94 -3.18
CA PRO A 126 -4.85 11.62 -4.44
C PRO A 126 -4.13 10.54 -5.22
N ILE A 127 -2.80 10.52 -5.20
CA ILE A 127 -2.00 9.53 -5.93
C ILE A 127 -2.18 8.15 -5.28
N ALA A 128 -2.03 8.07 -3.95
CA ALA A 128 -2.27 6.81 -3.24
C ALA A 128 -3.70 6.28 -3.46
N ASN A 129 -4.70 7.16 -3.45
CA ASN A 129 -6.11 6.79 -3.68
C ASN A 129 -6.32 6.23 -5.10
N ILE A 130 -5.73 6.86 -6.12
CA ILE A 130 -5.77 6.37 -7.51
C ILE A 130 -5.11 4.99 -7.62
N TYR A 131 -3.88 4.83 -7.12
CA TYR A 131 -3.17 3.55 -7.23
C TYR A 131 -3.83 2.43 -6.41
N ALA A 132 -4.35 2.74 -5.21
CA ALA A 132 -5.12 1.79 -4.42
C ALA A 132 -6.42 1.35 -5.14
N SER A 133 -7.01 2.24 -5.93
CA SER A 133 -8.20 1.93 -6.74
C SER A 133 -7.85 1.08 -7.96
N VAL A 134 -6.75 1.38 -8.66
CA VAL A 134 -6.28 0.57 -9.79
C VAL A 134 -5.86 -0.83 -9.33
N TRP A 135 -5.15 -0.94 -8.21
CA TRP A 135 -4.87 -2.23 -7.58
C TRP A 135 -6.16 -2.99 -7.25
N LEU A 136 -7.15 -2.31 -6.68
CA LEU A 136 -8.43 -2.93 -6.32
C LEU A 136 -9.21 -3.39 -7.57
N LEU A 137 -9.10 -2.65 -8.66
CA LEU A 137 -9.66 -3.00 -9.96
C LEU A 137 -8.99 -4.26 -10.54
N ASP A 138 -7.66 -4.36 -10.46
CA ASP A 138 -6.89 -5.54 -10.92
C ASP A 138 -7.31 -6.82 -10.19
N VAL A 139 -7.48 -6.75 -8.86
CA VAL A 139 -7.77 -7.96 -8.05
C VAL A 139 -9.25 -8.32 -7.93
N GLY A 140 -10.17 -7.38 -8.18
CA GLY A 140 -11.61 -7.58 -7.89
C GLY A 140 -12.59 -6.91 -8.85
N GLY A 141 -12.10 -6.20 -9.86
CA GLY A 141 -12.92 -5.55 -10.86
C GLY A 141 -13.79 -4.42 -10.30
N TRP A 142 -14.78 -4.01 -11.10
CA TRP A 142 -15.69 -2.91 -10.78
C TRP A 142 -16.81 -3.24 -9.78
N SER A 143 -16.81 -4.43 -9.18
CA SER A 143 -17.82 -4.80 -8.19
C SER A 143 -17.70 -3.99 -6.88
N HIS A 144 -16.57 -3.32 -6.69
CA HIS A 144 -16.27 -2.52 -5.50
C HIS A 144 -16.88 -1.12 -5.50
N TRP A 145 -17.45 -0.67 -6.63
CA TRP A 145 -18.10 0.63 -6.76
C TRP A 145 -19.53 0.45 -7.28
N GLU A 146 -20.47 1.15 -6.65
CA GLU A 146 -21.86 1.19 -7.10
C GLU A 146 -22.01 2.08 -8.34
N CYS A 147 -21.22 3.17 -8.39
CA CYS A 147 -21.10 4.02 -9.55
C CYS A 147 -20.33 3.31 -10.68
N LYS A 148 -20.96 3.10 -11.84
CA LYS A 148 -20.34 2.52 -13.05
C LYS A 148 -21.07 2.94 -14.33
#